data_AF-A0A3C1Z7U9-F1
#
_entry.id   AF-A0A3C1Z7U9-F1
#
_cell.length_a   1.000
_cell.length_b   1.000
_cell.length_c   1.000
_cell.angle_alpha   90.00
_cell.angle_beta   90.00
_cell.angle_gamma   90.00
#
_symmetry.space_group_name_H-M   'P 1'
#
loop_
_entity.id
_entity.type
_entity.pdbx_description
1 polymer ?
#
loop_
_entity_poly.entity_id
_entity_poly.type
_entity_poly.pdbx_seq_one_letter_code
_entity_poly.pdbx_strand_id
1 'polypeptide(L)'
;MKNAMTAPSKVERRVESEATSPLPRGLSDLAAWLFSVNADRWRRRAQFYERHRDYFPRLASSPFVDRCRELEAASRAFAHRVFAVPPQDHLVPVRVTVSRVTSLRIR
;
A
#
# COMPACT_ATOMS: atom_id res chain seq x y z
N MET A 1 61.12 6.70 31.43
CA MET A 1 59.64 6.64 31.51
C MET A 1 59.12 6.30 30.11
N LYS A 2 58.37 5.20 29.96
CA LYS A 2 57.91 4.67 28.68
C LYS A 2 56.54 5.30 28.33
N ASN A 3 56.46 6.00 27.20
CA ASN A 3 55.19 6.52 26.69
C ASN A 3 54.44 5.37 26.01
N ALA A 4 53.39 4.87 26.66
CA ALA A 4 52.49 3.88 26.08
C ALA A 4 51.60 4.57 25.03
N MET A 5 51.80 4.20 23.76
CA MET A 5 50.86 4.46 22.67
C MET A 5 49.49 3.87 23.05
N THR A 6 48.48 4.72 23.20
CA THR A 6 47.08 4.26 23.24
C THR A 6 46.54 4.30 21.81
N ALA A 7 46.48 3.14 21.17
CA ALA A 7 45.80 3.00 19.89
C ALA A 7 44.29 3.21 20.10
N PRO A 8 43.59 3.94 19.21
CA PRO A 8 42.14 4.00 19.28
C PRO A 8 41.58 2.62 18.93
N SER A 9 40.96 1.97 19.91
CA SER A 9 40.23 0.72 19.75
C SER A 9 39.11 0.94 18.71
N LYS A 10 39.31 0.38 17.52
CA LYS A 10 38.31 0.36 16.46
C LYS A 10 37.32 -0.74 16.83
N VAL A 11 36.32 -0.37 17.63
CA VAL A 11 35.14 -1.22 17.86
C VAL A 11 34.46 -1.37 16.50
N GLU A 12 34.74 -2.48 15.83
CA GLU A 12 33.92 -2.94 14.71
C GLU A 12 32.51 -3.11 15.24
N ARG A 13 31.69 -2.10 14.96
CA ARG A 13 30.24 -2.18 15.10
C ARG A 13 29.80 -3.23 14.11
N ARG A 14 29.79 -4.48 14.55
CA ARG A 14 29.11 -5.60 13.91
C ARG A 14 27.65 -5.19 13.85
N VAL A 15 27.27 -4.55 12.76
CA VAL A 15 25.88 -4.55 12.32
C VAL A 15 25.67 -5.98 11.87
N GLU A 16 25.41 -6.85 12.84
CA GLU A 16 24.64 -8.05 12.57
C GLU A 16 23.32 -7.53 12.05
N SER A 17 23.25 -7.43 10.72
CA SER A 17 22.01 -7.47 9.98
C SER A 17 21.34 -8.76 10.42
N GLU A 18 20.55 -8.64 11.50
CA GLU A 18 19.63 -9.65 11.99
C GLU A 18 18.80 -10.03 10.77
N ALA A 19 19.23 -11.11 10.12
CA ALA A 19 18.54 -11.71 9.02
C ALA A 19 17.19 -12.12 9.62
N THR A 20 16.19 -11.27 9.37
CA THR A 20 14.81 -11.49 9.79
C THR A 20 14.50 -12.91 9.38
N SER A 21 14.39 -13.81 10.35
CA SER A 21 14.23 -15.22 10.03
C SER A 21 13.01 -15.31 9.11
N PRO A 22 13.11 -16.01 7.96
CA PRO A 22 11.99 -16.10 7.05
C PRO A 22 10.83 -16.70 7.84
N LEU A 23 9.76 -15.91 8.01
CA LEU A 23 8.52 -16.35 8.62
C LEU A 23 8.16 -17.70 7.97
N PRO A 24 7.75 -18.72 8.76
CA PRO A 24 7.42 -20.02 8.22
C PRO A 24 6.48 -19.84 7.04
N ARG A 25 6.76 -20.52 5.92
CA ARG A 25 6.17 -20.26 4.60
C ARG A 25 4.66 -19.98 4.65
N GLY A 26 3.91 -20.76 5.44
CA GLY A 26 2.47 -20.56 5.64
C GLY A 26 2.06 -19.25 6.35
N LEU A 27 2.85 -18.72 7.29
CA LEU A 27 2.59 -17.41 7.91
C LEU A 27 2.91 -16.26 6.96
N SER A 28 3.95 -16.40 6.15
CA SER A 28 4.28 -15.44 5.08
C SER A 28 3.16 -15.37 4.05
N ASP A 29 2.63 -16.53 3.63
CA ASP A 29 1.51 -16.63 2.69
C ASP A 29 0.21 -16.05 3.27
N LEU A 30 -0.06 -16.29 4.56
CA LEU A 30 -1.22 -15.71 5.25
C LEU A 30 -1.11 -14.18 5.36
N ALA A 31 0.06 -13.67 5.71
CA ALA A 31 0.29 -12.23 5.80
C ALA A 31 0.15 -11.58 4.41
N ALA A 32 0.78 -12.15 3.38
CA ALA A 32 0.58 -11.77 1.98
C ALA A 32 -0.90 -11.67 1.59
N TRP A 33 -1.68 -12.69 1.94
CA TRP A 33 -3.11 -12.73 1.68
C TRP A 33 -3.86 -11.63 2.43
N LEU A 34 -3.59 -11.42 3.71
CA LEU A 34 -4.21 -10.36 4.52
C LEU A 34 -3.92 -8.95 3.96
N PHE A 35 -2.69 -8.69 3.51
CA PHE A 35 -2.36 -7.41 2.88
C PHE A 35 -3.06 -7.24 1.53
N SER A 36 -3.21 -8.32 0.76
CA SER A 36 -3.98 -8.30 -0.49
C SER A 36 -5.47 -7.99 -0.23
N VAL A 37 -6.07 -8.62 0.79
CA VAL A 37 -7.45 -8.36 1.21
C VAL A 37 -7.64 -6.91 1.69
N ASN A 38 -6.68 -6.37 2.45
CA ASN A 38 -6.71 -4.97 2.88
C ASN A 38 -6.60 -4.01 1.69
N ALA A 39 -5.72 -4.27 0.72
CA ALA A 39 -5.61 -3.46 -0.49
C ALA A 39 -6.96 -3.42 -1.23
N ASP A 40 -7.58 -4.59 -1.43
CA ASP A 40 -8.88 -4.69 -2.09
C ASP A 40 -10.00 -3.97 -1.33
N ARG A 41 -9.98 -4.02 0.00
CA ARG A 41 -10.94 -3.30 0.84
C ARG A 41 -10.83 -1.79 0.62
N TRP A 42 -9.62 -1.25 0.62
CA TRP A 42 -9.39 0.18 0.39
C TRP A 42 -9.76 0.60 -1.04
N ARG A 43 -9.44 -0.23 -2.03
CA ARG A 43 -9.84 -0.03 -3.42
C ARG A 43 -11.36 0.07 -3.58
N ARG A 44 -12.10 -0.91 -3.05
CA ARG A 44 -13.57 -0.92 -3.10
C ARG A 44 -14.16 0.29 -2.40
N ARG A 45 -13.56 0.71 -1.28
CA ARG A 45 -14.02 1.88 -0.53
C ARG A 45 -13.83 3.17 -1.33
N ALA A 46 -12.67 3.36 -1.95
CA ALA A 46 -12.43 4.51 -2.84
C ALA A 46 -13.46 4.54 -4.00
N GLN A 47 -13.61 3.42 -4.70
CA GLN A 47 -14.57 3.29 -5.82
C GLN A 47 -16.02 3.56 -5.40
N PHE A 48 -16.41 3.11 -4.20
CA PHE A 48 -17.75 3.34 -3.68
C PHE A 48 -18.06 4.83 -3.54
N TYR A 49 -17.18 5.60 -2.89
CA TYR A 49 -17.39 7.02 -2.67
C TYR A 49 -17.27 7.85 -3.94
N GLU A 50 -16.41 7.45 -4.89
CA GLU A 50 -16.37 8.10 -6.20
C GLU A 50 -17.67 7.87 -6.99
N ARG A 51 -18.20 6.64 -6.98
CA ARG A 51 -19.45 6.30 -7.66
C ARG A 51 -20.66 6.98 -7.03
N HIS A 52 -20.66 7.16 -5.71
CA HIS A 52 -21.78 7.72 -4.95
C HIS A 52 -21.47 9.14 -4.45
N ARG A 53 -20.66 9.89 -5.21
CA ARG A 53 -20.21 11.23 -4.82
C ARG A 53 -21.38 12.18 -4.53
N ASP A 54 -22.49 12.01 -5.23
CA ASP A 54 -23.66 12.88 -5.10
C ASP A 54 -24.42 12.62 -3.78
N TYR A 55 -24.31 11.41 -3.23
CA TYR A 55 -24.85 11.05 -1.91
C TYR A 55 -23.91 11.44 -0.76
N PHE A 56 -22.60 11.40 -1.00
CA PHE A 56 -21.57 11.69 0.01
C PHE A 56 -20.60 12.80 -0.44
N PRO A 57 -21.10 14.01 -0.76
CA PRO A 57 -20.30 15.05 -1.40
C PRO A 57 -19.10 15.47 -0.56
N ARG A 58 -19.26 15.56 0.77
CA ARG A 58 -18.17 15.91 1.69
C ARG A 58 -17.04 14.89 1.71
N LEU A 59 -17.36 13.59 1.67
CA LEU A 59 -16.33 12.55 1.70
C LEU A 59 -15.64 12.43 0.34
N ALA A 60 -16.40 12.51 -0.74
CA ALA A 60 -15.89 12.40 -2.10
C ALA A 60 -15.06 13.62 -2.56
N SER A 61 -15.35 14.82 -2.06
CA SER A 61 -14.55 16.03 -2.35
C SER A 61 -13.39 16.26 -1.38
N SER A 62 -13.31 15.47 -0.30
CA SER A 62 -12.21 15.52 0.66
C SER A 62 -11.03 14.63 0.23
N PRO A 63 -9.85 14.79 0.85
CA PRO A 63 -8.70 13.89 0.63
C PRO A 63 -8.95 12.43 1.04
N PHE A 64 -10.12 12.08 1.55
CA PHE A 64 -10.44 10.75 2.01
C PHE A 64 -10.31 9.68 0.90
N VAL A 65 -10.80 9.97 -0.30
CA VAL A 65 -10.71 9.03 -1.44
C VAL A 65 -9.25 8.82 -1.83
N ASP A 66 -8.47 9.89 -1.89
CA ASP A 66 -7.04 9.81 -2.21
C ASP A 66 -6.28 9.03 -1.13
N ARG A 67 -6.59 9.25 0.15
CA ARG A 67 -6.01 8.47 1.25
C ARG A 67 -6.39 6.99 1.19
N CYS A 68 -7.60 6.64 0.75
CA CYS A 68 -7.96 5.24 0.51
C CYS A 68 -7.07 4.63 -0.60
N ARG A 69 -6.79 5.38 -1.67
CA ARG A 69 -5.89 4.92 -2.74
C ARG A 69 -4.44 4.79 -2.28
N GLU A 70 -3.96 5.71 -1.46
CA GLU A 70 -2.64 5.62 -0.83
C GLU A 70 -2.52 4.35 0.03
N LEU A 71 -3.54 4.04 0.83
CA LEU A 71 -3.58 2.85 1.68
C LEU A 71 -3.67 1.55 0.86
N GLU A 72 -4.42 1.55 -0.25
CA GLU A 72 -4.42 0.46 -1.21
C GLU A 72 -3.01 0.23 -1.75
N ALA A 73 -2.38 1.28 -2.28
CA ALA A 73 -1.05 1.21 -2.88
C ALA A 73 0.01 0.76 -1.88
N ALA A 74 -0.03 1.28 -0.65
CA ALA A 74 0.89 0.90 0.42
C ALA A 74 0.72 -0.58 0.82
N SER A 75 -0.52 -1.04 0.98
CA SER A 75 -0.81 -2.43 1.33
C SER A 75 -0.34 -3.40 0.24
N ARG A 76 -0.57 -3.05 -1.03
CA ARG A 76 -0.11 -3.83 -2.18
C ARG A 76 1.42 -3.84 -2.29
N ALA A 77 2.06 -2.68 -2.18
CA ALA A 77 3.52 -2.57 -2.22
C ALA A 77 4.19 -3.37 -1.09
N PHE A 78 3.60 -3.35 0.10
CA PHE A 78 4.07 -4.15 1.23
C PHE A 78 3.96 -5.65 0.96
N ALA A 79 2.80 -6.11 0.46
CA ALA A 79 2.60 -7.50 0.07
C ALA A 79 3.65 -7.99 -0.94
N HIS A 80 3.92 -7.19 -1.98
CA HIS A 80 4.91 -7.51 -3.00
C HIS A 80 6.34 -7.54 -2.46
N ARG A 81 6.74 -6.50 -1.71
CA ARG A 81 8.14 -6.32 -1.31
C ARG A 81 8.56 -7.26 -0.19
N VAL A 82 7.66 -7.57 0.73
CA VAL A 82 7.98 -8.34 1.95
C VAL A 82 7.71 -9.83 1.76
N PHE A 83 6.66 -10.20 1.04
CA PHE A 83 6.21 -11.59 0.93
C PHE A 83 6.36 -12.18 -0.48
N ALA A 84 7.04 -11.48 -1.40
CA ALA A 84 7.25 -11.92 -2.79
C ALA A 84 5.96 -12.33 -3.53
N VAL A 85 4.82 -11.74 -3.15
CA VAL A 85 3.54 -11.96 -3.84
C VAL A 85 3.69 -11.46 -5.29
N PRO A 86 3.30 -12.21 -6.31
CA PRO A 86 3.34 -11.71 -7.67
C PRO A 86 2.36 -10.54 -7.86
N PRO A 87 2.71 -9.50 -8.64
CA PRO A 87 1.79 -8.42 -9.01
C PRO A 87 0.52 -8.98 -9.65
N GLN A 88 -0.60 -8.80 -8.97
CA GLN A 88 -1.94 -9.18 -9.46
C GLN A 88 -2.42 -8.07 -10.41
N ASP A 89 -1.87 -8.05 -11.62
CA ASP A 89 -2.18 -7.04 -12.65
C ASP A 89 -3.60 -7.18 -13.20
N HIS A 90 -4.28 -8.29 -12.93
CA HIS A 90 -5.63 -8.61 -13.44
C HIS A 90 -6.73 -7.77 -12.77
N LEU A 91 -6.38 -7.03 -11.72
CA LEU A 91 -7.29 -6.14 -10.98
C LEU A 91 -7.26 -4.71 -11.54
N VAL A 92 -7.10 -4.55 -12.86
CA VAL A 92 -7.24 -3.24 -13.52
C VAL A 92 -8.67 -2.73 -13.29
N PRO A 93 -8.87 -1.51 -12.75
CA PRO A 93 -10.20 -0.92 -12.72
C PRO A 93 -10.65 -0.71 -14.17
N VAL A 94 -11.77 -1.33 -14.55
CA VAL A 94 -12.52 -0.93 -15.75
C VAL A 94 -12.78 0.57 -15.60
N ARG A 95 -12.10 1.39 -16.41
CA ARG A 95 -12.38 2.83 -16.50
C ARG A 95 -13.77 2.96 -17.09
N VAL A 96 -14.78 3.04 -16.23
CA VAL A 96 -16.15 3.34 -16.67
C VAL A 96 -16.16 4.83 -17.06
N THR A 97 -15.98 5.11 -18.34
CA THR A 97 -16.29 6.42 -18.90
C THR A 97 -17.78 6.63 -18.78
N VAL A 98 -18.21 7.39 -17.78
CA VAL A 98 -19.60 7.82 -17.66
C VAL A 98 -19.85 8.87 -18.73
N SER A 99 -20.43 8.46 -19.85
CA SER A 99 -20.96 9.38 -20.86
C SER A 99 -22.01 10.27 -20.20
N ARG A 100 -21.71 11.56 -20.07
CA ARG A 100 -22.68 12.56 -19.61
C ARG A 100 -23.78 12.63 -20.66
N VAL A 101 -24.97 12.12 -20.33
CA VAL A 101 -26.18 12.38 -21.11
C VAL A 101 -26.55 13.84 -20.86
N THR A 102 -26.24 14.70 -21.81
CA THR A 102 -26.69 16.10 -21.81
C THR A 102 -28.18 16.10 -22.09
N SER A 103 -28.99 16.31 -21.06
CA SER A 103 -30.43 16.50 -21.18
C SER A 103 -30.73 17.77 -21.97
N LEU A 104 -31.12 17.61 -23.23
CA LEU A 104 -31.56 18.70 -24.09
C LEU A 104 -32.98 19.10 -23.67
N ARG A 105 -33.08 20.25 -23.00
CA ARG A 105 -34.34 20.85 -22.57
C ARG A 105 -34.97 21.54 -23.78
N ILE A 106 -35.95 20.88 -24.42
CA ILE A 106 -36.75 21.49 -25.48
C ILE A 106 -37.78 22.42 -24.82
N ARG A 107 -37.90 23.62 -25.39
CA ARG A 107 -38.75 24.73 -24.93
C ARG A 107 -40.07 24.72 -25.68
#